data_AF-A0A4V6I7M4-F1
#
_entry.id   AF-A0A4V6I7M4-F1
#
_cell.length_a   1.000
_cell.length_b   1.000
_cell.length_c   1.000
_cell.angle_alpha   90.00
_cell.angle_beta   90.00
_cell.angle_gamma   90.00
#
_symmetry.space_group_name_H-M   'P 1'
#
loop_
_entity.id
_entity.type
_entity.pdbx_description
1 polymer ?
#
loop_
_entity_poly.entity_id
_entity_poly.type
_entity_poly.pdbx_seq_one_letter_code
_entity_poly.pdbx_strand_id
1 'polypeptide(L)'
;MEEQLVLIGEASSKVNEFHETLDCLKRDVEVYEANETFLQKCDHCAAGLETERKAHAEELRLINQDINHLEDIIKNLRNSQETKKSHLLRKLAEFQVEIHHTNEFCRSTGVPENQLIDMNVMSAFNDLTNGQLQAEAVIQSNIVNFFPSPSVLFQKPVVPKEKTCVQCNRKIHRNSPVCPFCKYKSVPKCKRYNSHANNKK
;
A
#
# COMPACT_ATOMS: atom_id res chain seq x y z
N MET A 1 9.59 -9.77 87.09
CA MET A 1 10.76 -9.41 86.26
C MET A 1 10.76 -10.21 84.96
N GLU A 2 10.56 -11.53 85.01
CA GLU A 2 10.46 -12.40 83.81
C GLU A 2 9.33 -12.01 82.85
N GLU A 3 8.13 -11.71 83.36
CA GLU A 3 6.98 -11.31 82.52
C GLU A 3 7.24 -10.02 81.72
N GLN A 4 7.97 -9.07 82.29
CA GLN A 4 8.37 -7.85 81.58
C GLN A 4 9.40 -8.12 80.48
N LEU A 5 10.30 -9.09 80.69
CA LEU A 5 11.27 -9.50 79.66
C LEU A 5 10.59 -10.19 78.48
N VAL A 6 9.54 -10.97 78.73
CA VAL A 6 8.72 -11.59 77.66
C VAL A 6 8.02 -10.51 76.83
N LEU A 7 7.36 -9.54 77.48
CA LEU A 7 6.70 -8.43 76.79
C LEU A 7 7.67 -7.58 75.94
N ILE A 8 8.89 -7.35 76.44
CA ILE A 8 9.94 -6.66 75.68
C ILE A 8 10.35 -7.49 74.46
N GLY A 9 10.54 -8.80 74.62
CA GLY A 9 10.87 -9.70 73.52
C GLY A 9 9.79 -9.76 72.43
N GLU A 10 8.51 -9.80 72.82
CA GLU A 10 7.38 -9.75 71.91
C GLU A 10 7.31 -8.43 71.15
N ALA A 11 7.51 -7.30 71.86
CA ALA A 11 7.56 -5.98 71.24
C ALA A 11 8.70 -5.88 70.22
N SER A 12 9.90 -6.36 70.56
CA SER A 12 11.05 -6.41 69.63
C SER A 12 10.77 -7.28 68.40
N SER A 13 10.14 -8.44 68.57
CA SER A 13 9.73 -9.30 67.45
C SER A 13 8.76 -8.58 66.52
N LYS A 14 7.74 -7.91 67.07
CA LYS A 14 6.76 -7.16 66.26
C LYS A 14 7.38 -5.97 65.54
N VAL A 15 8.34 -5.30 66.16
CA VAL A 15 9.11 -4.23 65.51
C VAL A 15 9.92 -4.80 64.34
N ASN A 16 10.55 -5.96 64.48
CA ASN A 16 11.29 -6.58 63.37
C ASN A 16 10.38 -6.99 62.22
N GLU A 17 9.24 -7.65 62.49
CA GLU A 17 8.23 -8.00 61.48
C GLU A 17 7.74 -6.76 60.71
N PHE A 18 7.53 -5.64 61.43
CA PHE A 18 7.15 -4.37 60.81
C PHE A 18 8.24 -3.83 59.88
N HIS A 19 9.51 -3.87 60.29
CA HIS A 19 10.62 -3.43 59.44
C HIS A 19 10.76 -4.30 58.19
N GLU A 20 10.63 -5.62 58.30
CA GLU A 20 10.63 -6.53 57.15
C GLU A 20 9.50 -6.20 56.16
N THR A 21 8.30 -5.93 56.69
CA THR A 21 7.14 -5.53 55.88
C THR A 21 7.37 -4.19 55.20
N LEU A 22 7.92 -3.21 55.93
CA LEU A 22 8.24 -1.88 55.40
C LEU A 22 9.29 -1.95 54.28
N ASP A 23 10.33 -2.76 54.45
CA ASP A 23 11.37 -2.92 53.44
C ASP A 23 10.86 -3.69 52.20
N CYS A 24 9.90 -4.60 52.39
CA CYS A 24 9.19 -5.19 51.26
C CYS A 24 8.39 -4.14 50.49
N LEU A 25 7.63 -3.30 51.18
CA LEU A 25 6.82 -2.25 50.57
C LEU A 25 7.70 -1.24 49.81
N LYS A 26 8.85 -0.84 50.37
CA LYS A 26 9.79 0.06 49.67
C LYS A 26 10.26 -0.53 48.34
N ARG A 27 10.66 -1.81 48.33
CA ARG A 27 11.07 -2.49 47.10
C ARG A 27 9.93 -2.56 46.09
N ASP A 28 8.71 -2.84 46.53
CA ASP A 28 7.54 -2.88 45.65
C ASP A 28 7.23 -1.50 45.04
N VAL A 29 7.40 -0.42 45.81
CA VAL A 29 7.28 0.96 45.31
C VAL A 29 8.34 1.27 44.26
N GLU A 30 9.61 0.92 44.50
CA GLU A 30 10.68 1.12 43.51
C GLU A 30 10.40 0.38 42.19
N VAL A 31 9.90 -0.87 42.28
CA VAL A 31 9.50 -1.65 41.09
C VAL A 31 8.31 -1.00 40.38
N TYR A 32 7.34 -0.49 41.13
CA TYR A 32 6.18 0.21 40.57
C TYR A 32 6.61 1.47 39.79
N GLU A 33 7.46 2.31 40.37
CA GLU A 33 7.98 3.53 39.71
C GLU A 33 8.79 3.22 38.44
N ALA A 34 9.61 2.16 38.50
CA ALA A 34 10.36 1.69 37.33
C ALA A 34 9.42 1.22 36.20
N ASN A 35 8.34 0.50 36.54
CA ASN A 35 7.32 0.07 35.60
C ASN A 35 6.56 1.24 34.99
N GLU A 36 6.21 2.25 35.80
CA GLU A 36 5.56 3.46 35.31
C GLU A 36 6.43 4.17 34.26
N THR A 37 7.72 4.33 34.55
CA THR A 37 8.70 4.89 33.62
C THR A 37 8.81 4.06 32.34
N PHE A 38 8.78 2.73 32.44
CA PHE A 38 8.82 1.84 31.28
C PHE A 38 7.57 1.99 30.41
N LEU A 39 6.38 2.03 31.02
CA LEU A 39 5.12 2.23 30.31
C LEU A 39 5.10 3.56 29.55
N GLN A 40 5.59 4.64 30.16
CA GLN A 40 5.73 5.93 29.49
C GLN A 40 6.62 5.86 28.25
N LYS A 41 7.73 5.10 28.31
CA LYS A 41 8.60 4.87 27.14
C LYS A 41 7.89 4.06 26.05
N CYS A 42 7.11 3.05 26.43
CA CYS A 42 6.30 2.28 25.49
C CYS A 42 5.27 3.17 24.78
N ASP A 43 4.56 4.01 25.52
CA ASP A 43 3.56 4.93 24.97
C ASP A 43 4.20 5.94 24.01
N HIS A 44 5.35 6.49 24.37
CA HIS A 44 6.11 7.39 23.50
C HIS A 44 6.54 6.68 22.20
N CYS A 45 7.07 5.46 22.29
CA CYS A 45 7.45 4.67 21.14
C CYS A 45 6.25 4.35 20.24
N ALA A 46 5.12 3.95 20.83
CA ALA A 46 3.89 3.67 20.10
C ALA A 46 3.35 4.90 19.34
N ALA A 47 3.42 6.08 19.96
CA ALA A 47 3.06 7.34 19.31
C ALA A 47 3.99 7.70 18.14
N GLY A 48 5.29 7.43 18.29
CA GLY A 48 6.27 7.57 17.21
C GLY A 48 5.94 6.67 16.01
N LEU A 49 5.71 5.39 16.27
CA LEU A 49 5.34 4.41 15.24
C LEU A 49 4.04 4.77 14.51
N GLU A 50 3.02 5.28 15.22
CA GLU A 50 1.78 5.71 14.58
C GLU A 50 1.97 6.94 13.70
N THR A 51 2.89 7.83 14.07
CA THR A 51 3.27 8.98 13.25
C THR A 51 3.98 8.53 11.98
N GLU A 52 4.95 7.63 12.08
CA GLU A 52 5.65 7.04 10.94
C GLU A 52 4.69 6.29 10.01
N ARG A 53 3.79 5.47 10.58
CA ARG A 53 2.75 4.76 9.82
C ARG A 53 1.87 5.71 9.01
N LYS A 54 1.48 6.86 9.58
CA LYS A 54 0.72 7.90 8.88
C LYS A 54 1.53 8.56 7.77
N ALA A 55 2.80 8.85 8.01
CA ALA A 55 3.69 9.42 7.00
C ALA A 55 3.83 8.48 5.78
N HIS A 56 4.12 7.20 6.00
CA HIS A 56 4.19 6.19 4.94
C HIS A 56 2.85 6.03 4.19
N ALA A 57 1.70 6.15 4.89
CA ALA A 57 0.40 6.09 4.24
C ALA A 57 0.18 7.27 3.27
N GLU A 58 0.66 8.47 3.61
CA GLU A 58 0.57 9.63 2.72
C GLU A 58 1.53 9.52 1.53
N GLU A 59 2.76 9.05 1.74
CA GLU A 59 3.70 8.78 0.64
C GLU A 59 3.10 7.81 -0.39
N LEU A 60 2.48 6.71 0.07
CA LEU A 60 1.78 5.78 -0.82
C LEU A 60 0.61 6.45 -1.55
N ARG A 61 -0.10 7.39 -0.90
CA ARG A 61 -1.18 8.16 -1.54
C ARG A 61 -0.64 9.06 -2.66
N LEU A 62 0.49 9.72 -2.43
CA LEU A 62 1.16 10.57 -3.42
C LEU A 62 1.69 9.76 -4.59
N ILE A 63 2.35 8.62 -4.35
CA ILE A 63 2.82 7.72 -5.42
C ILE A 63 1.65 7.29 -6.31
N ASN A 64 0.51 6.91 -5.72
CA ASN A 64 -0.67 6.54 -6.48
C ASN A 64 -1.22 7.71 -7.31
N GLN A 65 -1.17 8.94 -6.77
CA GLN A 65 -1.57 10.13 -7.51
C GLN A 65 -0.64 10.39 -8.71
N ASP A 66 0.67 10.26 -8.52
CA ASP A 66 1.66 10.44 -9.56
C ASP A 66 1.53 9.40 -10.67
N ILE A 67 1.26 8.13 -10.32
CA ILE A 67 0.98 7.07 -11.31
C ILE A 67 -0.19 7.47 -12.20
N ASN A 68 -1.32 7.87 -11.61
CA ASN A 68 -2.49 8.29 -12.38
C ASN A 68 -2.18 9.51 -13.26
N HIS A 69 -1.43 10.48 -12.74
CA HIS A 69 -1.05 11.67 -13.49
C HIS A 69 -0.17 11.34 -14.71
N LEU A 70 0.82 10.46 -14.53
CA LEU A 70 1.69 9.99 -15.61
C LEU A 70 0.92 9.17 -16.65
N GLU A 71 -0.02 8.33 -16.22
CA GLU A 71 -0.91 7.59 -17.13
C GLU A 71 -1.73 8.53 -18.02
N ASP A 72 -2.28 9.60 -17.44
CA ASP A 72 -3.02 10.63 -18.18
C ASP A 72 -2.11 11.37 -19.18
N ILE A 73 -0.89 11.74 -18.77
CA ILE A 73 0.10 12.36 -19.68
C ILE A 73 0.40 11.42 -20.86
N ILE A 74 0.69 10.15 -20.59
CA ILE A 74 1.00 9.16 -21.63
C ILE A 74 -0.18 9.00 -22.59
N LYS A 75 -1.41 8.91 -22.06
CA LYS A 75 -2.63 8.81 -22.87
C LYS A 75 -2.82 10.04 -23.77
N ASN A 76 -2.62 11.24 -23.21
CA ASN A 76 -2.71 12.49 -23.97
C ASN A 76 -1.65 12.59 -25.06
N LEU A 77 -0.41 12.20 -24.78
CA LEU A 77 0.69 12.17 -25.75
C LEU A 77 0.40 11.19 -26.88
N ARG A 78 -0.05 9.96 -26.56
CA ARG A 78 -0.43 8.96 -27.57
C ARG A 78 -1.57 9.46 -28.45
N ASN A 79 -2.61 10.06 -27.87
CA ASN A 79 -3.73 10.62 -28.62
C ASN A 79 -3.28 11.77 -29.54
N SER A 80 -2.41 12.67 -29.05
CA SER A 80 -1.85 13.75 -29.86
C SER A 80 -0.97 13.22 -31.00
N GLN A 81 -0.20 12.16 -30.76
CA GLN A 81 0.62 11.53 -31.78
C GLN A 81 -0.26 10.84 -32.85
N GLU A 82 -1.26 10.08 -32.43
CA GLU A 82 -2.17 9.36 -33.32
C GLU A 82 -2.97 10.32 -34.20
N THR A 83 -3.44 11.45 -33.65
CA THR A 83 -4.13 12.49 -34.42
C THR A 83 -3.21 13.13 -35.47
N LYS A 84 -1.96 13.45 -35.12
CA LYS A 84 -0.96 13.97 -36.07
C LYS A 84 -0.64 12.95 -37.16
N LYS A 85 -0.43 11.68 -36.79
CA LYS A 85 -0.17 10.59 -37.73
C LYS A 85 -1.34 10.40 -38.70
N SER A 86 -2.56 10.35 -38.18
CA SER A 86 -3.78 10.25 -38.98
C SER A 86 -3.92 11.42 -39.96
N HIS A 87 -3.62 12.65 -39.52
CA HIS A 87 -3.62 13.82 -40.39
C HIS A 87 -2.60 13.71 -41.53
N LEU A 88 -1.37 13.28 -41.24
CA LEU A 88 -0.33 13.12 -42.25
C LEU A 88 -0.65 12.00 -43.24
N LEU A 89 -1.12 10.84 -42.78
CA LEU A 89 -1.51 9.74 -43.65
C LEU A 89 -2.62 10.15 -44.63
N ARG A 90 -3.60 10.92 -44.16
CA ARG A 90 -4.63 11.49 -45.03
C ARG A 90 -4.04 12.42 -46.09
N LYS A 91 -3.10 13.30 -45.70
CA LYS A 91 -2.42 14.20 -46.65
C LYS A 91 -1.58 13.44 -47.68
N LEU A 92 -0.95 12.34 -47.29
CA LEU A 92 -0.21 11.47 -48.21
C LEU A 92 -1.14 10.78 -49.20
N ALA A 93 -2.30 10.30 -48.76
CA ALA A 93 -3.30 9.70 -49.64
C ALA A 93 -3.87 10.73 -50.64
N GLU A 94 -4.19 11.94 -50.16
CA GLU A 94 -4.61 13.07 -51.02
C GLU A 94 -3.54 13.37 -52.08
N PHE A 95 -2.27 13.44 -51.70
CA PHE A 95 -1.16 13.70 -52.61
C PHE A 95 -0.94 12.58 -53.63
N GLN A 96 -1.08 11.32 -53.22
CA GLN A 96 -0.97 10.17 -54.13
C GLN A 96 -2.06 10.21 -55.22
N VAL A 97 -3.29 10.57 -54.86
CA VAL A 97 -4.39 10.77 -55.82
C VAL A 97 -4.05 11.91 -56.79
N GLU A 98 -3.49 13.01 -56.30
CA GLU A 98 -3.11 14.15 -57.15
C GLU A 98 -2.02 13.81 -58.17
N ILE A 99 -1.04 12.97 -57.78
CA ILE A 99 -0.03 12.45 -58.72
C ILE A 99 -0.71 11.65 -59.84
N HIS A 100 -1.67 10.78 -59.51
CA HIS A 100 -2.41 10.01 -60.50
C HIS A 100 -3.19 10.91 -61.46
N HIS A 101 -3.96 11.89 -60.95
CA HIS A 101 -4.70 12.84 -61.77
C HIS A 101 -3.77 13.68 -62.68
N THR A 102 -2.64 14.16 -62.14
CA THR A 102 -1.67 14.94 -62.90
C THR A 102 -1.07 14.10 -64.04
N ASN A 103 -0.66 12.86 -63.75
CA ASN A 103 -0.12 11.96 -64.77
C ASN A 103 -1.16 11.62 -65.83
N GLU A 104 -2.42 11.43 -65.47
CA GLU A 104 -3.52 11.21 -66.42
C GLU A 104 -3.73 12.43 -67.34
N PHE A 105 -3.72 13.64 -66.78
CA PHE A 105 -3.79 14.88 -67.55
C PHE A 105 -2.60 15.05 -68.50
N CYS A 106 -1.37 14.78 -68.04
CA CYS A 106 -0.17 14.78 -68.88
C CYS A 106 -0.28 13.80 -70.05
N ARG A 107 -0.79 12.58 -69.83
CA ARG A 107 -1.06 11.63 -70.93
C ARG A 107 -2.05 12.20 -71.94
N SER A 108 -3.14 12.82 -71.46
CA SER A 108 -4.17 13.41 -72.35
C SER A 108 -3.66 14.57 -73.21
N THR A 109 -2.58 15.23 -72.79
CA THR A 109 -1.95 16.36 -73.50
C THR A 109 -0.76 15.96 -74.38
N GLY A 110 -0.46 14.66 -74.47
CA GLY A 110 0.62 14.14 -75.32
C GLY A 110 2.01 14.17 -74.69
N VAL A 111 2.11 14.34 -73.37
CA VAL A 111 3.38 14.24 -72.64
C VAL A 111 3.88 12.78 -72.66
N PRO A 112 5.15 12.53 -73.02
CA PRO A 112 5.71 11.18 -73.08
C PRO A 112 5.91 10.57 -71.68
N GLU A 113 5.86 9.23 -71.60
CA GLU A 113 5.88 8.46 -70.34
C GLU A 113 7.08 8.76 -69.43
N ASN A 114 8.25 9.04 -70.02
CA ASN A 114 9.48 9.32 -69.29
C ASN A 114 9.51 10.68 -68.58
N GLN A 115 8.49 11.52 -68.79
CA GLN A 115 8.33 12.82 -68.13
C GLN A 115 7.21 12.82 -67.08
N LEU A 116 6.52 11.69 -66.88
CA LEU A 116 5.50 11.57 -65.85
C LEU A 116 6.11 11.50 -64.45
N ILE A 117 5.32 11.87 -63.45
CA ILE A 117 5.73 11.87 -62.05
C ILE A 117 5.83 10.43 -61.56
N ASP A 118 7.04 10.03 -61.14
CA ASP A 118 7.34 8.70 -60.60
C ASP A 118 6.78 8.55 -59.16
N MET A 119 6.23 7.38 -58.84
CA MET A 119 5.76 7.04 -57.48
C MET A 119 6.88 6.98 -56.44
N ASN A 120 8.13 6.88 -56.85
CA ASN A 120 9.31 6.98 -55.99
C ASN A 120 9.38 8.33 -55.23
N VAL A 121 8.67 9.37 -55.70
CA VAL A 121 8.50 10.63 -54.94
C VAL A 121 7.85 10.38 -53.57
N MET A 122 7.07 9.30 -53.42
CA MET A 122 6.45 8.89 -52.15
C MET A 122 7.40 8.15 -51.21
N SER A 123 8.58 7.71 -51.68
CA SER A 123 9.51 6.87 -50.90
C SER A 123 10.00 7.55 -49.62
N ALA A 124 10.09 8.89 -49.62
CA ALA A 124 10.49 9.69 -48.46
C ALA A 124 9.49 9.60 -47.28
N PHE A 125 8.30 9.03 -47.50
CA PHE A 125 7.24 8.91 -46.48
C PHE A 125 6.99 7.47 -46.04
N ASN A 126 7.79 6.50 -46.51
CA ASN A 126 7.64 5.08 -46.19
C ASN A 126 7.80 4.77 -44.69
N ASP A 127 8.60 5.55 -43.96
CA ASP A 127 8.78 5.36 -42.52
C ASP A 127 7.51 5.71 -41.73
N LEU A 128 6.67 6.58 -42.29
CA LEU A 128 5.39 7.00 -41.72
C LEU A 128 4.32 5.89 -41.83
N THR A 129 4.34 5.17 -42.94
CA THR A 129 3.41 4.07 -43.25
C THR A 129 3.80 2.77 -42.53
N ASN A 130 5.10 2.54 -42.28
CA ASN A 130 5.60 1.37 -41.56
C ASN A 130 5.49 1.44 -40.02
N GLY A 131 4.96 2.54 -39.47
CA GLY A 131 4.66 2.65 -38.04
C GLY A 131 5.87 2.81 -37.11
N GLN A 132 7.04 3.20 -37.64
CA GLN A 132 8.29 3.31 -36.88
C GLN A 132 8.49 4.64 -36.14
N LEU A 133 7.56 5.60 -36.24
CA LEU A 133 7.54 6.78 -35.37
C LEU A 133 7.13 6.38 -33.94
N GLN A 134 7.98 5.65 -33.24
CA GLN A 134 7.89 5.57 -31.79
C GLN A 134 8.35 6.91 -31.25
N ALA A 135 7.49 7.57 -30.47
CA ALA A 135 7.96 8.63 -29.60
C ALA A 135 8.94 7.95 -28.64
N GLU A 136 10.24 8.19 -28.80
CA GLU A 136 11.23 7.85 -27.79
C GLU A 136 10.84 8.64 -26.54
N ALA A 137 10.09 8.00 -25.65
CA ALA A 137 9.93 8.47 -24.30
C ALA A 137 11.34 8.40 -23.69
N VAL A 138 12.01 9.55 -23.61
CA VAL A 138 13.21 9.73 -22.80
C VAL A 138 12.78 9.63 -21.33
N ILE A 139 12.37 8.44 -20.90
CA ILE A 139 12.35 8.06 -19.51
C ILE A 139 13.70 7.40 -19.32
N GLN A 140 14.64 8.13 -18.72
CA GLN A 140 15.94 7.59 -18.36
C GLN A 140 15.76 6.22 -17.69
N SER A 141 16.30 5.21 -18.35
CA SER A 141 16.06 3.79 -18.12
C SER A 141 16.76 3.22 -16.88
N ASN A 142 16.90 3.99 -15.80
CA ASN A 142 17.63 3.56 -14.61
C ASN A 142 16.78 3.42 -13.34
N ILE A 143 15.46 3.61 -13.39
CA ILE A 143 14.58 3.41 -12.21
C ILE A 143 13.70 2.16 -12.32
N VAL A 144 13.59 1.52 -13.50
CA VAL A 144 12.61 0.45 -13.72
C VAL A 144 13.11 -0.97 -13.40
N ASN A 145 14.38 -1.15 -12.99
CA ASN A 145 14.95 -2.49 -12.74
C ASN A 145 14.89 -2.97 -11.29
N PHE A 146 14.22 -2.25 -10.37
CA PHE A 146 14.05 -2.70 -8.98
C PHE A 146 12.61 -3.06 -8.58
N PHE A 147 11.66 -3.01 -9.51
CA PHE A 147 10.27 -3.38 -9.24
C PHE A 147 9.89 -4.66 -9.99
N PRO A 148 9.39 -5.70 -9.30
CA PRO A 148 8.80 -6.84 -9.98
C PRO A 148 7.58 -6.38 -10.80
N SER A 149 7.54 -6.80 -12.06
CA SER A 149 6.50 -6.55 -13.07
C SER A 149 5.09 -6.27 -12.51
N PRO A 150 4.41 -5.16 -12.89
CA PRO A 150 3.04 -4.89 -12.52
C PRO A 150 2.10 -5.66 -13.44
N SER A 151 2.06 -6.99 -13.29
CA SER A 151 0.98 -7.81 -13.84
C SER A 151 -0.22 -7.92 -12.87
N VAL A 152 -0.28 -7.11 -11.80
CA VAL A 152 -1.24 -7.30 -10.70
C VAL A 152 -1.74 -5.99 -10.09
N LEU A 153 -2.39 -5.09 -10.85
CA LEU A 153 -3.13 -3.97 -10.24
C LEU A 153 -4.51 -3.71 -10.85
N PHE A 154 -5.14 -4.74 -11.42
CA PHE A 154 -6.59 -4.88 -11.18
C PHE A 154 -6.75 -5.38 -9.74
N GLN A 155 -6.76 -4.47 -8.77
CA GLN A 155 -7.39 -4.76 -7.48
C GLN A 155 -8.89 -4.89 -7.74
N LYS A 156 -9.31 -6.09 -8.20
CA LYS A 156 -10.57 -6.63 -7.73
C LYS A 156 -10.56 -6.45 -6.21
N PRO A 157 -11.64 -5.94 -5.59
CA PRO A 157 -11.70 -5.83 -4.14
C PRO A 157 -11.21 -7.15 -3.55
N VAL A 158 -10.18 -7.10 -2.72
CA VAL A 158 -9.60 -8.29 -2.08
C VAL A 158 -10.68 -8.79 -1.14
N VAL A 159 -11.61 -9.57 -1.67
CA VAL A 159 -12.54 -10.36 -0.88
C VAL A 159 -11.62 -11.26 -0.06
N PRO A 160 -11.54 -11.10 1.26
CA PRO A 160 -10.61 -11.88 2.04
C PRO A 160 -10.96 -13.34 1.83
N LYS A 161 -10.07 -14.13 1.21
CA LYS A 161 -10.33 -15.55 1.02
C LYS A 161 -10.68 -16.12 2.38
N GLU A 162 -11.82 -16.78 2.49
CA GLU A 162 -12.30 -17.35 3.74
C GLU A 162 -11.75 -18.78 3.84
N LYS A 163 -11.43 -19.24 5.06
CA LYS A 163 -11.19 -20.64 5.37
C LYS A 163 -12.28 -21.15 6.31
N THR A 164 -12.58 -22.44 6.25
CA THR A 164 -13.51 -23.07 7.17
C THR A 164 -12.79 -23.44 8.46
N CYS A 165 -13.33 -23.04 9.62
CA CYS A 165 -12.81 -23.46 10.91
C CYS A 165 -13.00 -24.97 11.09
N VAL A 166 -11.91 -25.69 11.37
CA VAL A 166 -11.90 -27.16 11.59
C VAL A 166 -12.78 -27.64 12.75
N GLN A 167 -13.16 -26.74 13.67
CA GLN A 167 -13.85 -27.12 14.91
C GLN A 167 -15.34 -26.75 14.92
N CYS A 168 -15.76 -25.72 14.21
CA CYS A 168 -17.16 -25.29 14.15
C CYS A 168 -17.72 -25.11 12.74
N ASN A 169 -16.91 -25.40 11.71
CA ASN A 169 -17.25 -25.30 10.29
C ASN A 169 -17.74 -23.92 9.82
N ARG A 170 -17.49 -22.84 10.58
CA ARG A 170 -17.79 -21.47 10.16
C ARG A 170 -16.68 -20.90 9.29
N LYS A 171 -17.07 -20.01 8.37
CA LYS A 171 -16.14 -19.25 7.55
C LYS A 171 -15.42 -18.18 8.40
N ILE A 172 -14.11 -18.15 8.31
CA ILE A 172 -13.23 -17.19 8.99
C ILE A 172 -12.19 -16.65 8.00
N HIS A 173 -11.61 -15.49 8.28
CA HIS A 173 -10.53 -14.94 7.45
C HIS A 173 -9.37 -15.94 7.28
N ARG A 174 -8.85 -16.16 6.06
CA ARG A 174 -7.82 -17.18 5.76
C ARG A 174 -6.54 -17.01 6.59
N ASN A 175 -6.15 -15.77 6.86
CA ASN A 175 -4.99 -15.46 7.70
C ASN A 175 -5.31 -15.40 9.21
N SER A 176 -6.54 -15.69 9.64
CA SER A 176 -6.87 -15.69 11.06
C SER A 176 -6.21 -16.90 11.74
N PRO A 177 -5.30 -16.71 12.71
CA PRO A 177 -4.56 -17.80 13.34
C PRO A 177 -5.45 -18.69 14.22
N VAL A 178 -6.59 -18.15 14.70
CA VAL A 178 -7.53 -18.87 15.58
C VAL A 178 -8.97 -18.49 15.22
N CYS A 179 -9.92 -19.42 15.35
CA CYS A 179 -11.33 -19.10 15.10
C CYS A 179 -11.91 -18.20 16.22
N PRO A 180 -12.37 -16.97 15.94
CA PRO A 180 -12.89 -16.07 16.96
C PRO A 180 -14.16 -16.62 17.64
N PHE A 181 -14.98 -17.39 16.91
CA PHE A 181 -16.20 -18.00 17.46
C PHE A 181 -15.92 -19.19 18.37
N CYS A 182 -14.88 -19.99 18.07
CA CYS A 182 -14.48 -21.09 18.95
C CYS A 182 -13.75 -20.56 20.18
N LYS A 183 -12.85 -19.58 19.99
CA LYS A 183 -12.12 -18.92 21.07
C LYS A 183 -13.08 -18.34 22.11
N TYR A 184 -14.19 -17.74 21.69
CA TYR A 184 -15.21 -17.20 22.60
C TYR A 184 -16.03 -18.29 23.33
N LYS A 185 -16.19 -19.47 22.75
CA LYS A 185 -16.89 -20.60 23.40
C LYS A 185 -16.00 -21.38 24.37
N SER A 186 -14.69 -21.37 24.15
CA SER A 186 -13.72 -22.07 25.00
C SER A 186 -13.16 -21.21 26.14
N VAL A 187 -13.58 -19.95 26.29
CA VAL A 187 -13.22 -19.17 27.49
C VAL A 187 -13.91 -19.84 28.68
N PRO A 188 -13.19 -20.40 29.66
CA PRO A 188 -13.80 -20.79 30.93
C PRO A 188 -14.46 -19.53 31.49
N LYS A 189 -15.72 -19.62 31.91
CA LYS A 189 -16.36 -18.52 32.64
C LYS A 189 -15.48 -18.21 33.86
N CYS A 190 -14.62 -17.19 33.74
CA CYS A 190 -13.89 -16.67 34.88
C CYS A 190 -14.98 -16.18 35.83
N LYS A 191 -15.08 -16.83 37.01
CA LYS A 191 -16.08 -16.53 38.03
C LYS A 191 -15.99 -15.02 38.28
N ARG A 192 -17.00 -14.28 37.81
CA ARG A 192 -17.20 -12.89 38.23
C ARG A 192 -17.30 -12.91 39.74
N TYR A 193 -16.36 -12.26 40.41
CA TYR A 193 -16.48 -11.94 41.82
C TYR A 193 -17.81 -11.19 42.00
N ASN A 194 -18.73 -11.77 42.75
CA ASN A 194 -20.00 -11.15 43.10
C ASN A 194 -19.70 -10.04 44.12
N SER A 195 -19.53 -8.81 43.65
CA SER A 195 -19.72 -7.61 44.47
C SER A 195 -21.17 -7.18 44.32
N HIS A 196 -22.03 -7.64 45.23
CA HIS A 196 -23.22 -6.94 45.77
C HIS A 196 -24.23 -7.95 46.35
N ALA A 197 -24.25 -8.06 47.67
CA ALA A 197 -25.47 -8.25 48.47
C ALA A 197 -25.10 -8.15 49.96
N ASN A 198 -25.13 -6.94 50.51
CA ASN A 198 -25.43 -6.77 51.92
C ASN A 198 -26.20 -5.47 52.10
N ASN A 199 -27.53 -5.58 51.97
CA ASN A 199 -28.44 -4.62 52.56
C ASN A 199 -29.78 -5.32 52.83
N LYS A 200 -30.29 -5.17 54.07
CA LYS A 200 -31.48 -5.79 54.70
C LYS A 200 -31.24 -7.25 55.13
N LYS A 201 -31.28 -7.61 56.41
CA LYS A 201 -32.19 -7.22 57.51
C LYS A 201 -31.45 -7.21 58.84
#